data_AF-A0A401TL36-F1
#
_entry.id   AF-A0A401TL36-F1
#
_cell.length_a   1.000
_cell.length_b   1.000
_cell.length_c   1.000
_cell.angle_alpha   90.00
_cell.angle_beta   90.00
_cell.angle_gamma   90.00
#
_symmetry.space_group_name_H-M   'P 1'
#
loop_
_entity.id
_entity.type
_entity.pdbx_description
1 polymer ?
#
loop_
_entity_poly.entity_id
_entity_poly.type
_entity_poly.pdbx_seq_one_letter_code
_entity_poly.pdbx_strand_id
1 'polypeptide(L)' 'MGYTPLHQAAQQGHTDIVNLLLKHGASPNETNMNGSTALAIAKRLGYISVTDVLNMVTKETISTVSVTSTVC' A
#
# COMPACT_ATOMS: atom_id res chain seq x y z
N MET A 1 14.80 -7.89 -6.97
CA MET A 1 14.62 -6.84 -5.96
C MET A 1 13.96 -5.64 -6.62
N GLY A 2 12.65 -5.45 -6.42
CA GLY A 2 11.86 -4.32 -6.94
C GLY A 2 11.20 -3.51 -5.82
N TYR A 3 11.79 -3.52 -4.64
CA TYR A 3 11.26 -2.80 -3.49
C TYR A 3 11.65 -1.34 -3.59
N THR A 4 10.65 -0.48 -3.60
CA THR A 4 10.84 0.97 -3.51
C THR A 4 10.96 1.37 -2.04
N PRO A 5 11.51 2.56 -1.73
CA PRO A 5 11.55 3.07 -0.35
C PRO A 5 10.17 3.05 0.33
N LEU A 6 9.10 3.25 -0.45
CA LEU A 6 7.73 3.24 0.04
C LEU A 6 7.28 1.84 0.48
N HIS A 7 7.69 0.79 -0.24
CA HIS A 7 7.42 -0.60 0.18
C HIS A 7 8.10 -0.91 1.51
N GLN A 8 9.36 -0.49 1.67
CA GLN A 8 10.13 -0.70 2.89
C GLN A 8 9.49 0.03 4.08
N ALA A 9 9.12 1.31 3.90
CA ALA A 9 8.45 2.10 4.93
C ALA A 9 7.10 1.50 5.34
N ALA A 10 6.33 1.01 4.37
CA ALA A 10 5.06 0.34 4.62
C ALA A 10 5.23 -1.02 5.32
N GLN A 11 6.28 -1.78 4.99
CA GLN A 11 6.60 -3.04 5.66
C GLN A 11 7.02 -2.85 7.12
N GLN A 12 7.64 -1.72 7.46
CA GLN A 12 8.06 -1.41 8.83
C GLN A 12 6.98 -0.64 9.62
N GLY A 13 5.86 -0.27 9.01
CA GLY A 13 4.81 0.52 9.66
C GLY A 13 5.21 1.98 9.94
N HIS A 14 6.23 2.51 9.26
CA HIS A 14 6.77 3.85 9.51
C HIS A 14 5.97 4.95 8.79
N THR A 15 4.84 5.35 9.36
CA THR A 15 3.92 6.35 8.79
C THR A 15 4.60 7.69 8.45
N ASP A 16 5.53 8.16 9.28
CA ASP A 16 6.23 9.43 9.04
C ASP A 16 7.11 9.37 7.78
N ILE A 17 7.78 8.24 7.56
CA ILE A 17 8.61 8.00 6.37
C ILE A 17 7.71 7.87 5.14
N VAL A 18 6.56 7.20 5.26
CA VAL A 18 5.58 7.10 4.18
C VAL A 18 5.12 8.50 3.75
N ASN A 19 4.74 9.36 4.71
CA ASN A 19 4.35 10.74 4.43
C ASN A 19 5.48 11.55 3.77
N LEU A 20 6.71 11.41 4.26
CA LEU A 20 7.87 12.10 3.69
C LEU A 20 8.09 11.67 2.22
N LEU A 21 8.05 10.37 1.95
CA LEU A 21 8.23 9.84 0.59
C LEU A 21 7.12 10.32 -0.36
N LEU A 22 5.86 10.29 0.08
CA LEU A 22 4.74 10.81 -0.71
C LEU A 22 4.90 12.30 -1.01
N LYS A 23 5.35 13.09 -0.02
CA LYS A 23 5.63 14.52 -0.21
C LYS A 23 6.76 14.78 -1.22
N HIS A 24 7.70 13.86 -1.33
CA HIS A 24 8.78 13.90 -2.33
C HIS A 24 8.39 13.29 -3.68
N GLY A 25 7.11 12.96 -3.91
CA GLY A 25 6.63 12.46 -5.20
C GLY A 25 6.80 10.95 -5.39
N ALA A 26 6.94 10.18 -4.31
CA ALA A 26 6.95 8.72 -4.42
C ALA A 26 5.62 8.21 -4.96
N SER A 27 5.69 7.30 -5.93
CA SER A 27 4.52 6.68 -6.56
C SER A 27 3.87 5.64 -5.64
N PRO A 28 2.65 5.85 -5.14
CA PRO A 28 2.00 4.92 -4.20
C PRO A 28 1.47 3.65 -4.88
N ASN A 29 1.31 3.69 -6.20
CA ASN A 29 0.81 2.59 -7.02
C ASN A 29 1.92 1.70 -7.59
N GLU A 30 3.19 1.96 -7.27
CA GLU A 30 4.27 1.10 -7.71
C GLU A 30 4.16 -0.28 -7.08
N THR A 31 4.38 -1.30 -7.91
CA THR A 31 4.40 -2.70 -7.51
C THR A 31 5.83 -3.21 -7.45
N ASN A 32 6.12 -4.04 -6.46
CA ASN A 32 7.37 -4.79 -6.43
C ASN A 32 7.34 -5.97 -7.42
N MET A 33 8.44 -6.72 -7.50
CA MET A 33 8.54 -7.91 -8.37
C MET A 33 7.49 -9.00 -8.08
N ASN A 34 6.85 -8.96 -6.92
CA ASN A 34 5.78 -9.89 -6.53
C ASN A 34 4.39 -9.33 -6.86
N GLY A 35 4.30 -8.19 -7.56
CA GLY A 35 3.03 -7.52 -7.87
C GLY A 35 2.35 -6.89 -6.66
N SER A 36 3.04 -6.75 -5.52
CA SER A 36 2.49 -6.15 -4.30
C SER A 36 2.82 -4.66 -4.27
N THR A 37 1.83 -3.82 -3.95
CA THR A 37 2.05 -2.39 -3.66
C THR A 37 2.42 -2.17 -2.19
N ALA A 38 2.93 -0.98 -1.87
CA ALA A 38 3.14 -0.56 -0.48
C ALA A 38 1.86 -0.67 0.37
N LEU A 39 0.70 -0.33 -0.21
CA LEU A 39 -0.61 -0.46 0.45
C LEU A 39 -0.96 -1.93 0.75
N ALA A 40 -0.72 -2.84 -0.20
CA ALA A 40 -0.99 -4.26 -0.01
C ALA A 40 -0.14 -4.84 1.14
N ILE A 41 1.13 -4.42 1.25
CA ILE A 41 2.01 -4.81 2.35
C ILE A 41 1.48 -4.29 3.69
N ALA A 42 1.16 -2.99 3.78
CA ALA A 42 0.64 -2.37 5.00
C ALA A 42 -0.67 -3.02 5.47
N LYS A 43 -1.60 -3.30 4.54
CA LYS A 43 -2.85 -4.01 4.82
C LYS A 43 -2.61 -5.41 5.35
N ARG A 44 -1.72 -6.18 4.72
CA ARG A 44 -1.41 -7.56 5.13
C ARG A 44 -0.79 -7.64 6.53
N LEU A 45 -0.02 -6.62 6.90
CA LEU A 45 0.62 -6.53 8.22
C LEU A 45 -0.25 -5.84 9.28
N GLY A 46 -1.39 -5.27 8.89
CA GLY A 46 -2.33 -4.62 9.82
C GLY A 46 -1.93 -3.21 10.27
N TYR A 47 -1.05 -2.53 9.53
CA TYR A 47 -0.65 -1.16 9.85
C TYR A 47 -1.73 -0.16 9.40
N ILE A 48 -2.70 0.10 10.28
CA ILE A 48 -3.86 0.96 9.99
C ILE A 48 -3.41 2.37 9.60
N SER A 49 -2.53 3.01 10.38
CA SER A 49 -2.06 4.38 10.11
C SER A 49 -1.39 4.52 8.73
N VAL A 50 -0.53 3.57 8.36
CA VAL A 50 0.09 3.55 7.03
C VAL A 50 -0.93 3.27 5.95
N THR A 51 -1.87 2.35 6.20
CA THR A 51 -2.94 2.01 5.27
C THR A 51 -3.81 3.23 4.99
N ASP A 52 -4.17 4.02 6.00
CA ASP A 52 -4.98 5.22 5.84
C ASP A 52 -4.26 6.29 5.01
N VAL A 53 -2.98 6.54 5.30
CA VAL A 53 -2.15 7.49 4.53
C VAL A 53 -2.06 7.06 3.06
N LEU A 54 -1.72 5.80 2.82
CA LEU A 54 -1.61 5.27 1.45
C LEU A 54 -2.98 5.24 0.75
N ASN A 55 -4.05 4.85 1.44
CA ASN A 55 -5.39 4.81 0.89
C ASN A 55 -5.92 6.21 0.54
N MET A 56 -5.46 7.25 1.23
CA MET A 56 -5.78 8.64 0.87
C MET A 56 -5.20 9.03 -0.48
N VAL A 57 -4.00 8.54 -0.82
CA VAL A 57 -3.31 8.85 -2.09
C VAL A 57 -3.59 7.85 -3.22
N THR A 58 -3.98 6.60 -2.92
CA THR A 58 -4.29 5.55 -3.92
C THR A 58 -5.77 5.46 -4.30
N LYS A 59 -6.63 6.35 -3.77
CA LYS A 59 -8.10 6.26 -3.86
C LYS A 59 -8.71 6.32 -5.28
N GLU A 60 -7.89 6.27 -6.34
CA GLU A 60 -8.32 5.99 -7.71
C GLU A 60 -8.36 4.50 -8.11
N THR A 61 -8.07 3.55 -7.21
CA THR A 61 -8.30 2.11 -7.52
C THR A 61 -9.36 1.52 -6.63
N ILE A 62 -10.60 1.72 -7.06
CA ILE A 62 -11.78 1.01 -6.57
C ILE A 62 -11.50 -0.51 -6.61
N SER A 63 -11.19 -1.10 -5.46
CA SER A 63 -11.32 -2.55 -5.25
C SER A 63 -12.77 -2.87 -4.86
N THR A 64 -13.71 -2.53 -5.74
CA THR A 64 -14.85 -3.41 -6.03
C THR A 64 -14.23 -4.44 -6.98
N VAL A 65 -13.97 -5.69 -6.62
CA VAL A 65 -14.95 -6.70 -6.30
C VAL A 65 -14.22 -7.80 -5.53
N SER A 66 -14.65 -8.04 -4.29
CA SER A 66 -14.62 -9.39 -3.71
C SER A 66 -16.02 -9.72 -3.22
N VAL A 67 -16.98 -9.67 -4.16
CA VAL A 67 -18.12 -10.57 -4.11
C VAL A 67 -17.83 -11.72 -5.07
N THR A 68 -17.24 -12.78 -4.55
CA THR A 68 -17.58 -14.12 -5.00
C THR A 68 -17.81 -14.94 -3.76
N SER A 69 -19.05 -14.87 -3.27
CA SER A 69 -19.66 -15.99 -2.57
C SER A 69 -19.44 -17.23 -3.41
N THR A 70 -18.70 -18.20 -2.90
CA THR A 70 -18.94 -19.59 -3.26
C THR A 70 -19.40 -20.26 -1.98
N VAL A 71 -20.70 -20.10 -1.70
CA VAL A 71 -21.43 -21.13 -0.97
C VAL A 71 -21.64 -22.24 -1.99
N CYS A 72 -20.86 -23.31 -1.88
CA CYS A 72 -21.27 -24.62 -2.34
C CYS A 72 -21.41 -25.50 -1.10
#